data_AF-A0A951RJ57-F1
#
_entry.id   AF-A0A951RJ57-F1
#
_cell.length_a   1.000
_cell.length_b   1.000
_cell.length_c   1.000
_cell.angle_alpha   90.00
_cell.angle_beta   90.00
_cell.angle_gamma   90.00
#
_symmetry.space_group_name_H-M   'P 1'
#
loop_
_entity.id
_entity.type
_entity.pdbx_description
1 polymer ?
#
loop_
_entity_poly.entity_id
_entity_poly.type
_entity_poly.pdbx_seq_one_letter_code
_entity_poly.pdbx_strand_id
1 'polypeptide(L)'
;MHIYRFKFTFEEQDDFLREFDVRSDQTFEEFHNAITENLGLDKGMLSSFFITDARFRKKREISLIDMSPEELPERDEEEQQEEKMLVMKDAVVSDFIDDPHQKLLYIYDYLNYWTFYLEMLKIAPANPNESYPRVFKSLGEVPRELTAKAHQILGDDPSFDLGFDEDQYDPEDLKSLEDDEFLDEERGGSFDDFGEDKF
;
A
#
# COMPACT_ATOMS: atom_id res chain seq x y z
N MET A 1 -21.52 -12.82 18.43
CA MET A 1 -20.49 -12.61 17.41
C MET A 1 -21.17 -12.25 16.12
N HIS A 2 -20.75 -11.18 15.47
CA HIS A 2 -21.31 -10.72 14.20
C HIS A 2 -20.23 -10.69 13.12
N ILE A 3 -20.70 -10.62 11.89
CA ILE A 3 -19.88 -10.41 10.71
C ILE A 3 -20.17 -9.06 10.10
N TYR A 4 -19.16 -8.47 9.49
CA TYR A 4 -19.25 -7.36 8.57
C TYR A 4 -19.23 -7.91 7.15
N ARG A 5 -20.20 -7.48 6.34
CA ARG A 5 -20.20 -7.77 4.91
C ARG A 5 -19.64 -6.58 4.15
N PHE A 6 -18.51 -6.77 3.49
CA PHE A 6 -17.90 -5.76 2.64
C PHE A 6 -18.20 -6.04 1.17
N LYS A 7 -18.74 -5.04 0.47
CA LYS A 7 -18.67 -4.97 -0.99
C LYS A 7 -17.24 -4.63 -1.37
N PHE A 8 -16.66 -5.37 -2.31
CA PHE A 8 -15.28 -5.21 -2.77
C PHE A 8 -15.29 -5.10 -4.29
N THR A 9 -14.90 -3.94 -4.81
CA THR A 9 -14.88 -3.61 -6.25
C THR A 9 -13.51 -3.12 -6.65
N PHE A 10 -13.16 -3.31 -7.91
CA PHE A 10 -11.86 -2.92 -8.45
C PHE A 10 -11.97 -1.62 -9.25
N GLU A 11 -11.00 -0.73 -9.11
CA GLU A 11 -11.03 0.58 -9.75
C GLU A 11 -11.05 0.49 -11.29
N GLU A 12 -10.32 -0.45 -11.87
CA GLU A 12 -10.14 -0.52 -13.32
C GLU A 12 -11.15 -1.43 -14.03
N GLN A 13 -12.00 -2.14 -13.27
CA GLN A 13 -12.93 -3.11 -13.84
C GLN A 13 -14.30 -3.07 -13.15
N ASP A 14 -15.27 -2.42 -13.82
CA ASP A 14 -16.62 -2.17 -13.29
C ASP A 14 -17.45 -3.44 -13.04
N ASP A 15 -17.22 -4.51 -13.80
CA ASP A 15 -17.98 -5.77 -13.67
C ASP A 15 -17.41 -6.71 -12.60
N PHE A 16 -16.25 -6.36 -12.02
CA PHE A 16 -15.65 -7.11 -10.93
C PHE A 16 -16.31 -6.75 -9.58
N LEU A 17 -16.87 -7.77 -8.93
CA LEU A 17 -17.46 -7.64 -7.61
C LEU A 17 -17.21 -8.89 -6.77
N ARG A 18 -16.73 -8.67 -5.55
CA ARG A 18 -16.73 -9.65 -4.48
C ARG A 18 -17.54 -9.10 -3.30
N GLU A 19 -18.20 -9.98 -2.57
CA GLU A 19 -18.72 -9.65 -1.23
C GLU A 19 -18.02 -10.56 -0.23
N PHE A 20 -17.30 -9.97 0.73
CA PHE A 20 -16.61 -10.71 1.78
C PHE A 20 -17.40 -10.62 3.09
N ASP A 21 -17.59 -11.76 3.75
CA ASP A 21 -18.03 -11.80 5.14
C ASP A 21 -16.78 -11.94 6.03
N VAL A 22 -16.57 -10.99 6.94
CA VAL A 22 -15.44 -10.96 7.88
C VAL A 22 -16.00 -10.89 9.29
N ARG A 23 -15.50 -11.68 10.25
CA ARG A 23 -15.97 -11.54 11.64
C ARG A 23 -15.44 -10.25 12.26
N SER A 24 -16.20 -9.73 13.22
CA SER A 24 -15.82 -8.50 13.91
C SER A 24 -14.51 -8.59 14.67
N ASP A 25 -14.15 -9.77 15.15
CA ASP A 25 -12.95 -10.03 15.96
C ASP A 25 -11.74 -10.48 15.15
N GLN A 26 -11.83 -10.46 13.82
CA GLN A 26 -10.72 -10.81 12.94
C GLN A 26 -9.84 -9.61 12.63
N THR A 27 -8.59 -9.89 12.28
CA THR A 27 -7.61 -8.87 11.94
C THR A 27 -7.67 -8.49 10.47
N PHE A 28 -7.12 -7.33 10.13
CA PHE A 28 -6.94 -6.94 8.73
C PHE A 28 -6.00 -7.89 7.98
N GLU A 29 -5.08 -8.56 8.67
CA GLU A 29 -4.20 -9.57 8.05
C GLU A 29 -4.99 -10.81 7.62
N GLU A 30 -5.92 -11.29 8.45
CA GLU A 30 -6.84 -12.37 8.06
C GLU A 30 -7.68 -11.96 6.83
N PHE A 31 -8.14 -10.69 6.78
CA PHE A 31 -8.88 -10.19 5.64
C PHE A 31 -8.01 -10.08 4.37
N HIS A 32 -6.79 -9.55 4.48
CA HIS A 32 -5.80 -9.53 3.39
C HIS A 32 -5.55 -10.94 2.84
N ASN A 33 -5.34 -11.92 3.71
CA ASN A 33 -5.15 -13.32 3.33
C ASN A 33 -6.35 -13.87 2.57
N ALA A 34 -7.58 -13.58 3.01
CA ALA A 34 -8.78 -14.02 2.31
C ALA A 34 -8.96 -13.37 0.93
N ILE A 35 -8.57 -12.10 0.77
CA ILE A 35 -8.58 -11.41 -0.53
C ILE A 35 -7.56 -12.03 -1.46
N THR A 36 -6.31 -12.15 -1.03
CA THR A 36 -5.22 -12.69 -1.86
C THR A 36 -5.48 -14.14 -2.25
N GLU A 37 -5.98 -14.98 -1.34
CA GLU A 37 -6.41 -16.35 -1.65
C GLU A 37 -7.55 -16.39 -2.66
N ASN A 38 -8.57 -15.54 -2.51
CA ASN A 38 -9.70 -15.52 -3.44
C ASN A 38 -9.30 -15.10 -4.86
N LEU A 39 -8.36 -14.17 -4.96
CA LEU A 39 -7.93 -13.59 -6.22
C LEU A 39 -6.71 -14.30 -6.84
N GLY A 40 -6.11 -15.27 -6.12
CA GLY A 40 -4.91 -15.97 -6.58
C GLY A 40 -3.67 -15.07 -6.62
N LEU A 41 -3.60 -14.09 -5.71
CA LEU A 41 -2.53 -13.12 -5.61
C LEU A 41 -1.44 -13.60 -4.64
N ASP A 42 -0.27 -12.96 -4.71
CA ASP A 42 0.83 -13.21 -3.79
C ASP A 42 0.58 -12.49 -2.46
N LYS A 43 0.54 -13.26 -1.37
CA LYS A 43 0.31 -12.75 -0.01
C LYS A 43 1.46 -11.90 0.53
N GLY A 44 2.65 -12.03 -0.04
CA GLY A 44 3.84 -11.29 0.40
C GLY A 44 3.91 -9.86 -0.16
N MET A 45 3.05 -9.51 -1.12
CA MET A 45 3.10 -8.19 -1.74
C MET A 45 2.67 -7.11 -0.76
N LEU A 46 3.49 -6.07 -0.64
CA LEU A 46 3.23 -4.92 0.21
C LEU A 46 1.85 -4.35 -0.13
N SER A 47 0.99 -4.31 0.87
CA SER A 47 -0.42 -3.94 0.75
C SER A 47 -0.85 -3.17 1.98
N SER A 48 -1.85 -2.31 1.82
CA SER A 48 -2.41 -1.51 2.91
C SER A 48 -3.91 -1.36 2.79
N PHE A 49 -4.60 -1.40 3.93
CA PHE A 49 -5.96 -0.87 4.05
C PHE A 49 -5.90 0.59 4.47
N PHE A 50 -6.76 1.41 3.88
CA PHE A 50 -6.98 2.78 4.30
C PHE A 50 -8.40 2.93 4.81
N ILE A 51 -8.55 3.36 6.05
CA ILE A 51 -9.83 3.84 6.55
C ILE A 51 -10.09 5.20 5.90
N THR A 52 -11.28 5.35 5.32
CA THR A 52 -11.64 6.55 4.56
C THR A 52 -12.89 7.23 5.08
N ASP A 53 -13.15 8.44 4.61
CA ASP A 53 -14.45 9.07 4.77
C ASP A 53 -15.46 8.67 3.67
N ALA A 54 -16.66 9.26 3.71
CA ALA A 54 -17.71 9.02 2.73
C ALA A 54 -17.31 9.32 1.26
N ARG A 55 -16.22 10.08 1.04
CA ARG A 55 -15.67 10.45 -0.28
C ARG A 55 -14.39 9.68 -0.63
N PHE A 56 -14.09 8.57 0.06
CA PHE A 56 -12.87 7.77 -0.11
C PHE A 56 -11.57 8.55 0.13
N ARG A 57 -11.61 9.64 0.92
CA ARG A 57 -10.38 10.33 1.33
C ARG A 57 -9.71 9.53 2.45
N LYS A 58 -8.44 9.17 2.25
CA LYS A 58 -7.62 8.40 3.20
C LYS A 58 -7.49 9.15 4.53
N LYS A 59 -7.71 8.47 5.64
CA LYS A 59 -7.54 9.00 7.01
C LYS A 59 -6.47 8.28 7.79
N ARG A 60 -6.56 6.94 7.86
CA ARG A 60 -5.64 6.09 8.61
C ARG A 60 -5.22 4.93 7.73
N GLU A 61 -3.94 4.61 7.74
CA GLU A 61 -3.35 3.49 7.03
C GLU A 61 -3.13 2.32 7.99
N ILE A 62 -3.40 1.10 7.51
CA ILE A 62 -3.15 -0.17 8.18
C ILE A 62 -2.33 -1.01 7.20
N SER A 63 -1.02 -1.06 7.42
CA SER A 63 -0.03 -1.66 6.53
C SER A 63 0.21 -3.13 6.86
N LEU A 64 0.54 -3.94 5.85
CA LEU A 64 0.89 -5.35 6.03
C LEU A 64 2.14 -5.53 6.92
N ILE A 65 3.12 -4.64 6.75
CA ILE A 65 4.36 -4.63 7.54
C ILE A 65 4.48 -3.31 8.30
N ASP A 66 5.20 -3.35 9.42
CA ASP A 66 5.57 -2.15 10.14
C ASP A 66 6.64 -1.39 9.34
N MET A 67 6.32 -0.18 8.90
CA MET A 67 7.27 0.73 8.25
C MET A 67 7.65 1.89 9.17
N SER A 68 7.35 1.80 10.47
CA SER A 68 7.73 2.81 11.44
C SER A 68 9.25 2.91 11.52
N PRO A 69 9.84 4.11 11.48
CA PRO A 69 11.26 4.27 11.71
C PRO A 69 11.60 3.78 13.13
N GLU A 70 12.65 2.97 13.25
CA GLU A 70 13.07 2.33 14.51
C GLU A 70 13.43 3.35 15.62
N GLU A 71 13.80 4.57 15.22
CA GLU A 71 14.18 5.66 16.09
C GLU A 71 13.24 6.86 15.88
N LEU A 72 12.03 6.79 16.45
CA LEU A 72 11.27 8.02 16.68
C LEU A 72 11.93 8.78 17.85
N PRO A 73 12.18 10.09 17.74
CA PRO A 73 12.66 10.87 18.88
C PRO A 73 11.69 10.71 20.04
N GLU A 74 12.21 10.60 21.27
CA GLU A 74 11.38 10.52 22.49
C GLU A 74 10.46 11.76 22.55
N ARG A 75 9.23 11.60 22.05
CA ARG A 75 8.12 12.56 22.15
C ARG A 75 7.18 12.10 23.25
N ASP A 76 6.21 12.92 23.61
CA ASP A 76 5.23 12.53 24.64
C ASP A 76 4.47 11.25 24.23
N GLU A 77 4.22 10.34 25.18
CA GLU A 77 3.64 9.00 24.93
C GLU A 77 2.27 9.06 24.20
N GLU A 78 1.54 10.17 24.35
CA GLU A 78 0.26 10.41 23.68
C GLU A 78 0.44 10.75 22.18
N GLU A 79 1.45 11.54 21.83
CA GLU A 79 1.75 11.89 20.42
C GLU A 79 2.32 10.67 19.66
N GLN A 80 3.09 9.83 20.34
CA GLN A 80 3.62 8.58 19.77
C GLN A 80 2.51 7.59 19.39
N GLN A 81 1.39 7.56 20.11
CA GLN A 81 0.27 6.67 19.77
C GLN A 81 -0.52 7.12 18.54
N GLU A 82 -0.55 8.42 18.25
CA GLU A 82 -1.18 8.94 17.04
C GLU A 82 -0.31 8.74 15.79
N GLU A 83 1.02 8.80 15.93
CA GLU A 83 1.98 8.59 14.83
C GLU A 83 2.36 7.11 14.62
N LYS A 84 2.06 6.21 15.58
CA LYS A 84 2.38 4.79 15.43
C LYS A 84 1.63 4.19 14.24
N MET A 85 2.39 3.64 13.30
CA MET A 85 1.84 3.00 12.13
C MET A 85 1.08 1.73 12.55
N LEU A 86 -0.12 1.54 11.98
CA LEU A 86 -0.95 0.39 12.30
C LEU A 86 -0.55 -0.79 11.42
N VAL A 87 -0.36 -1.96 12.03
CA VAL A 87 0.00 -3.19 11.34
C VAL A 87 -1.23 -4.09 11.25
N MET A 88 -1.48 -4.66 10.07
CA MET A 88 -2.65 -5.51 9.78
C MET A 88 -2.81 -6.66 10.77
N LYS A 89 -1.70 -7.22 11.25
CA LYS A 89 -1.66 -8.33 12.21
C LYS A 89 -2.30 -7.98 13.56
N ASP A 90 -2.10 -6.75 14.03
CA ASP A 90 -2.55 -6.30 15.35
C ASP A 90 -3.84 -5.47 15.27
N ALA A 91 -4.24 -5.07 14.06
CA ALA A 91 -5.44 -4.27 13.83
C ALA A 91 -6.68 -5.17 13.66
N VAL A 92 -7.58 -5.15 14.65
CA VAL A 92 -8.86 -5.85 14.62
C VAL A 92 -9.89 -5.04 13.84
N VAL A 93 -10.64 -5.68 12.94
CA VAL A 93 -11.59 -5.00 12.05
C VAL A 93 -12.61 -4.18 12.82
N SER A 94 -13.17 -4.67 13.93
CA SER A 94 -14.17 -3.92 14.72
C SER A 94 -13.71 -2.56 15.19
N ASP A 95 -12.40 -2.36 15.38
CA ASP A 95 -11.85 -1.15 15.99
C ASP A 95 -11.79 0.02 15.00
N PHE A 96 -12.06 -0.26 13.71
CA PHE A 96 -11.99 0.70 12.62
C PHE A 96 -13.31 0.85 11.85
N ILE A 97 -14.39 0.24 12.34
CA ILE A 97 -15.73 0.34 11.75
C ILE A 97 -16.62 1.17 12.68
N ASP A 98 -16.66 2.47 12.43
CA ASP A 98 -17.40 3.43 13.26
C ASP A 98 -18.85 3.66 12.78
N ASP A 99 -19.08 3.56 11.46
CA ASP A 99 -20.35 3.98 10.83
C ASP A 99 -20.97 2.86 9.97
N PRO A 100 -22.31 2.74 9.94
CA PRO A 100 -23.00 1.96 8.92
C PRO A 100 -22.62 2.47 7.52
N HIS A 101 -22.08 1.62 6.65
CA HIS A 101 -21.46 2.03 5.36
C HIS A 101 -20.04 2.60 5.45
N GLN A 102 -19.28 2.27 6.51
CA GLN A 102 -17.84 2.55 6.56
C GLN A 102 -17.15 2.15 5.25
N LYS A 103 -16.38 3.10 4.70
CA LYS A 103 -15.64 2.96 3.45
C LYS A 103 -14.17 2.75 3.71
N LEU A 104 -13.57 1.84 2.96
CA LEU A 104 -12.14 1.57 2.99
C LEU A 104 -11.59 1.52 1.57
N LEU A 105 -10.29 1.78 1.44
CA LEU A 105 -9.53 1.42 0.25
C LEU A 105 -8.60 0.28 0.61
N TYR A 106 -8.40 -0.64 -0.30
CA TYR A 106 -7.37 -1.65 -0.20
C TYR A 106 -6.44 -1.48 -1.40
N ILE A 107 -5.19 -1.16 -1.11
CA ILE A 107 -4.14 -1.01 -2.13
C ILE A 107 -3.25 -2.22 -2.03
N TYR A 108 -3.18 -2.98 -3.12
CA TYR A 108 -2.33 -4.15 -3.26
C TYR A 108 -1.21 -3.82 -4.23
N ASP A 109 0.03 -4.18 -3.85
CA ASP A 109 1.24 -3.95 -4.63
C ASP A 109 1.52 -2.45 -4.87
N TYR A 110 2.46 -1.88 -4.11
CA TYR A 110 2.83 -0.47 -4.24
C TYR A 110 3.48 -0.10 -5.59
N LEU A 111 3.92 -1.08 -6.38
CA LEU A 111 4.52 -0.84 -7.68
C LEU A 111 3.44 -0.61 -8.76
N ASN A 112 2.41 -1.45 -8.76
CA ASN A 112 1.29 -1.37 -9.71
C ASN A 112 0.10 -0.55 -9.19
N TYR A 113 0.03 -0.33 -7.88
CA TYR A 113 -0.98 0.49 -7.20
C TYR A 113 -2.42 0.00 -7.39
N TRP A 114 -2.63 -1.32 -7.39
CA TRP A 114 -3.94 -1.92 -7.62
C TRP A 114 -4.91 -1.54 -6.51
N THR A 115 -5.88 -0.71 -6.84
CA THR A 115 -6.79 -0.08 -5.87
C THR A 115 -8.17 -0.72 -5.90
N PHE A 116 -8.62 -1.17 -4.74
CA PHE A 116 -9.94 -1.73 -4.52
C PHE A 116 -10.74 -0.87 -3.56
N TYR A 117 -12.01 -0.67 -3.90
CA TYR A 117 -12.97 0.06 -3.08
C TYR A 117 -13.76 -0.92 -2.23
N LEU A 118 -13.81 -0.65 -0.92
CA LEU A 118 -14.56 -1.43 0.05
C LEU A 118 -15.65 -0.59 0.69
N GLU A 119 -16.85 -1.15 0.78
CA GLU A 119 -17.98 -0.54 1.50
C GLU A 119 -18.67 -1.58 2.39
N MET A 120 -18.83 -1.29 3.67
CA MET A 120 -19.58 -2.16 4.57
C MET A 120 -21.09 -2.10 4.23
N LEU A 121 -21.64 -3.19 3.70
CA LEU A 121 -23.05 -3.27 3.32
C LEU A 121 -23.98 -3.47 4.51
N LYS A 122 -23.60 -4.36 5.44
CA LYS A 122 -24.43 -4.68 6.61
C LYS A 122 -23.65 -5.47 7.66
N ILE A 123 -24.26 -5.52 8.84
CA ILE A 123 -23.87 -6.38 9.96
C ILE A 123 -24.87 -7.55 10.04
N ALA A 124 -24.37 -8.77 10.24
CA ALA A 124 -25.20 -9.97 10.38
C ALA A 124 -24.66 -10.91 11.47
N PRO A 125 -25.48 -11.78 12.07
CA PRO A 125 -24.98 -12.79 13.01
C PRO A 125 -24.05 -13.78 12.29
N ALA A 126 -22.92 -14.13 12.92
CA ALA A 126 -22.00 -15.14 12.39
C ALA A 126 -22.65 -16.53 12.46
N ASN A 127 -22.50 -17.34 11.42
CA ASN A 127 -22.96 -18.73 11.42
C ASN A 127 -21.89 -19.62 12.08
N PRO A 128 -22.21 -20.37 13.15
CA PRO A 128 -21.24 -21.25 13.82
C PRO A 128 -20.67 -22.37 12.94
N ASN A 129 -21.35 -22.73 11.86
CA ASN A 129 -20.96 -23.81 10.96
C ASN A 129 -20.08 -23.34 9.78
N GLU A 130 -19.72 -22.05 9.74
CA GLU A 130 -18.95 -21.45 8.65
C GLU A 130 -17.61 -20.91 9.16
N SER A 131 -16.60 -20.97 8.29
CA SER A 131 -15.32 -20.30 8.51
C SER A 131 -15.33 -18.90 7.91
N TYR A 132 -14.64 -17.97 8.57
CA TYR A 132 -14.45 -16.60 8.14
C TYR A 132 -12.94 -16.26 8.19
N PRO A 133 -12.44 -15.31 7.37
CA PRO A 133 -13.21 -14.56 6.39
C PRO A 133 -13.57 -15.45 5.20
N ARG A 134 -14.63 -15.09 4.47
CA ARG A 134 -15.07 -15.86 3.30
C ARG A 134 -15.65 -14.97 2.22
N VAL A 135 -15.73 -15.51 1.01
CA VAL A 135 -16.40 -14.85 -0.11
C VAL A 135 -17.86 -15.30 -0.12
N PHE A 136 -18.76 -14.38 0.23
CA PHE A 136 -20.20 -14.60 0.18
C PHE A 136 -20.74 -14.59 -1.27
N LYS A 137 -20.19 -13.71 -2.12
CA LYS A 137 -20.61 -13.55 -3.51
C LYS A 137 -19.42 -13.20 -4.39
N SER A 138 -19.43 -13.74 -5.61
CA SER A 138 -18.44 -13.48 -6.64
C SER A 138 -19.13 -13.23 -7.98
N LEU A 139 -18.84 -12.09 -8.62
CA LEU A 139 -19.31 -11.70 -9.94
C LEU A 139 -18.16 -11.05 -10.72
N GLY A 140 -18.10 -11.31 -12.02
CA GLY A 140 -16.97 -10.88 -12.86
C GLY A 140 -15.71 -11.74 -12.66
N GLU A 141 -14.91 -11.81 -13.71
CA GLU A 141 -13.61 -12.50 -13.68
C GLU A 141 -12.58 -11.66 -12.94
N VAL A 142 -11.58 -12.31 -12.34
CA VAL A 142 -10.43 -11.61 -11.76
C VAL A 142 -9.64 -10.98 -12.93
N PRO A 143 -9.35 -9.67 -12.91
CA PRO A 143 -8.57 -9.02 -13.95
C PRO A 143 -7.27 -9.78 -14.23
N ARG A 144 -6.92 -9.93 -15.52
CA ARG A 144 -5.75 -10.70 -15.92
C ARG A 144 -4.46 -10.01 -15.49
N GLU A 145 -4.48 -8.69 -15.46
CA GLU A 145 -3.38 -7.81 -15.09
C GLU A 145 -2.97 -8.02 -13.62
N LEU A 146 -3.93 -8.30 -12.73
CA LEU A 146 -3.64 -8.62 -11.32
C LEU A 146 -2.87 -9.93 -11.13
N THR A 147 -3.10 -10.90 -12.02
CA THR A 147 -2.56 -12.26 -11.92
C THR A 147 -1.46 -12.54 -12.93
N ALA A 148 -1.28 -11.66 -13.90
CA ALA A 148 -0.12 -11.60 -14.78
C ALA A 148 1.07 -11.28 -13.89
N LYS A 149 1.71 -12.35 -13.40
CA LYS A 149 2.92 -12.30 -12.59
C LYS A 149 3.82 -11.18 -13.12
N ALA A 150 4.41 -10.40 -12.21
CA ALA A 150 5.54 -9.49 -12.48
C ALA A 150 6.77 -10.17 -13.14
N HIS A 151 6.63 -11.40 -13.65
CA HIS A 151 7.59 -12.18 -14.43
C HIS A 151 7.75 -11.72 -15.89
N GLN A 152 7.14 -10.61 -16.34
CA GLN A 152 7.34 -10.11 -17.71
C GLN A 152 8.24 -8.86 -17.82
N ILE A 153 8.93 -8.46 -16.74
CA ILE A 153 9.97 -7.42 -16.81
C ILE A 153 11.39 -8.02 -16.93
N LEU A 154 11.52 -9.34 -16.78
CA LEU A 154 12.75 -10.07 -17.12
C LEU A 154 12.38 -11.06 -18.24
N GLY A 155 12.87 -10.77 -19.44
CA GLY A 155 12.30 -11.21 -20.70
C GLY A 155 12.27 -12.72 -20.93
N ASP A 156 11.17 -13.17 -21.52
CA ASP A 156 11.10 -14.41 -22.29
C ASP A 156 10.70 -14.09 -23.75
N ASP A 157 11.17 -12.93 -24.24
CA ASP A 157 11.20 -12.60 -25.65
C ASP A 157 12.57 -13.01 -26.20
N PRO A 158 12.68 -14.08 -27.02
CA PRO A 158 13.94 -14.49 -27.63
C PRO A 158 14.47 -13.47 -28.66
N SER A 159 13.82 -12.32 -28.85
CA SER A 159 14.28 -11.19 -29.67
C SER A 159 14.83 -10.00 -28.88
N PHE A 160 14.76 -10.01 -27.54
CA PHE A 160 15.37 -8.98 -26.70
C PHE A 160 16.79 -9.39 -26.27
N ASP A 161 17.68 -9.47 -27.25
CA ASP A 161 19.12 -9.52 -27.04
C ASP A 161 19.61 -8.13 -26.62
N LEU A 162 19.61 -7.85 -25.31
CA LEU A 162 20.50 -6.82 -24.79
C LEU A 162 21.90 -7.41 -24.87
N GLY A 163 22.53 -7.23 -26.03
CA GLY A 163 23.95 -7.51 -26.24
C GLY A 163 24.79 -6.66 -25.29
N PHE A 164 24.91 -7.11 -24.05
CA PHE A 164 26.03 -6.79 -23.17
C PHE A 164 27.22 -7.55 -23.74
N ASP A 165 27.81 -6.95 -24.76
CA ASP A 165 29.09 -7.37 -25.32
C ASP A 165 30.17 -6.95 -24.33
N GLU A 166 30.59 -7.88 -23.47
CA GLU A 166 31.62 -7.69 -22.44
C GLU A 166 32.98 -7.26 -23.05
N ASP A 167 33.13 -7.41 -24.37
CA ASP A 167 34.32 -7.05 -25.14
C ASP A 167 34.32 -5.59 -25.67
N GLN A 168 33.26 -4.81 -25.43
CA GLN A 168 33.17 -3.37 -25.81
C GLN A 168 33.38 -2.40 -24.64
N TYR A 169 33.86 -2.89 -23.49
CA TYR A 169 34.29 -2.02 -22.40
C TYR A 169 35.65 -1.39 -22.74
N ASP A 170 35.65 -0.13 -23.21
CA ASP A 170 36.88 0.66 -23.34
C ASP A 170 37.20 1.32 -21.98
N PRO A 171 38.25 0.89 -21.27
CA PRO A 171 38.62 1.46 -19.98
C PRO A 171 39.07 2.94 -20.07
N GLU A 172 39.26 3.51 -21.26
CA GLU A 172 39.60 4.93 -21.42
C GLU A 172 38.38 5.87 -21.28
N ASP A 173 37.13 5.39 -21.44
CA ASP A 173 35.93 6.21 -21.22
C ASP A 173 35.74 6.58 -19.73
N LEU A 174 36.25 5.75 -18.82
CA LEU A 174 36.20 5.99 -17.37
C LEU A 174 37.16 7.12 -16.93
N LYS A 175 38.23 7.37 -17.68
CA LYS A 175 39.22 8.42 -17.37
C LYS A 175 38.73 9.83 -17.70
N SER A 176 37.73 9.97 -18.57
CA SER A 176 37.18 11.29 -18.91
C SER A 176 36.34 11.91 -17.79
N LEU A 177 36.01 11.13 -16.76
CA LEU A 177 35.20 11.56 -15.61
C LEU A 177 36.04 11.96 -14.39
N GLU A 178 37.36 11.81 -14.44
CA GLU A 178 38.27 12.18 -13.33
C GLU A 178 38.77 13.63 -13.40
N ASP A 179 38.49 14.36 -14.48
CA ASP A 179 39.04 15.72 -14.74
C ASP A 179 38.06 16.88 -14.52
N ASP A 180 36.86 16.66 -13.96
CA ASP A 180 36.02 17.77 -13.44
C ASP A 180 36.30 18.00 -11.95
N GLU A 181 37.48 18.60 -11.68
CA GLU A 181 37.70 19.44 -10.49
C GLU A 181 36.67 20.58 -10.50
N PHE A 182 35.59 20.44 -9.73
CA PHE A 182 34.79 21.59 -9.31
C PHE A 182 34.53 21.54 -7.80
N LEU A 183 35.63 21.68 -7.06
CA LEU A 183 35.63 22.27 -5.73
C LEU A 183 36.65 23.43 -5.74
N ASP A 184 36.18 24.67 -5.77
CA ASP A 184 36.66 25.61 -4.75
C ASP A 184 35.62 26.70 -4.45
N GLU A 185 35.50 26.96 -3.16
CA GLU A 185 34.73 28.03 -2.56
C GLU A 185 35.40 29.38 -2.84
N GLU A 186 34.67 30.37 -3.34
CA GLU A 186 34.93 31.77 -2.92
C GLU A 186 33.68 32.37 -2.30
N ARG A 187 33.67 32.28 -0.97
CA ARG A 187 33.19 33.29 -0.04
C ARG A 187 33.43 34.71 -0.56
N GLY A 188 32.35 35.47 -0.74
CA GLY A 188 32.45 36.95 -0.72
C GLY A 188 31.33 37.69 -1.43
N GLY A 189 30.26 38.05 -0.70
CA GLY A 189 29.27 39.00 -1.23
C GLY A 189 28.07 39.24 -0.32
N SER A 190 28.26 40.08 0.70
CA SER A 190 27.26 40.90 1.42
C SER A 190 25.78 40.65 1.07
N PHE A 191 25.06 39.98 1.96
CA PHE A 191 23.60 40.15 2.04
C PHE A 191 23.35 41.25 3.08
N ASP A 192 23.00 42.44 2.60
CA ASP A 192 22.52 43.55 3.42
C ASP A 192 21.29 43.09 4.20
N ASP A 193 21.50 42.91 5.49
CA ASP A 193 20.48 42.66 6.50
C ASP A 193 19.62 43.91 6.68
N PHE A 194 18.33 43.65 6.79
CA PHE A 194 17.28 44.63 6.96
C PHE A 194 17.51 45.42 8.25
N GLY A 195 17.35 46.75 8.16
CA GLY A 195 17.46 47.64 9.30
C GLY A 195 16.46 47.31 10.41
N GLU A 196 16.98 47.10 11.61
CA GLU A 196 16.22 47.27 12.85
C GLU A 196 16.07 48.76 13.21
N ASP A 197 14.79 49.13 13.39
CA ASP A 197 14.24 49.89 14.51
C ASP A 197 14.29 51.44 14.64
N LYS A 198 13.12 51.90 15.13
CA LYS A 198 12.72 53.19 15.75
C LYS A 198 12.30 54.29 14.77
N PHE A 199 11.04 54.71 14.73
CA PHE A 199 10.26 55.38 15.78
C PHE A 199 8.76 55.41 15.42
#